data_AF-A0A2A4AZ52-F1
#
_entry.id   AF-A0A2A4AZ52-F1
#
_cell.length_a   1.000
_cell.length_b   1.000
_cell.length_c   1.000
_cell.angle_alpha   90.00
_cell.angle_beta   90.00
_cell.angle_gamma   90.00
#
_symmetry.space_group_name_H-M   'P 1'
#
loop_
_entity.id
_entity.type
_entity.pdbx_description
1 polymer ?
#
loop_
_entity_poly.entity_id
_entity_poly.type
_entity_poly.pdbx_seq_one_letter_code
_entity_poly.pdbx_strand_id
1 'polypeptide(L)'
;MIRIGEFREHGDGYSGRLEMLGLRAAVLILPATRSDVRNAPDFRVHAGETADGPEIGAAWKRTGERAGAYLAVVVDDPQLPRAIRANLFRPTIEGQPHLLFWQRNRRRRETEQQ
;
A
#
# COMPACT_ATOMS: atom_id res chain seq x y z
N MET A 1 -14.31 -4.35 -3.25
CA MET A 1 -12.95 -4.27 -2.68
C MET A 1 -12.92 -5.08 -1.40
N ILE A 2 -11.80 -5.71 -1.06
CA ILE A 2 -11.68 -6.56 0.14
C ILE A 2 -10.70 -5.88 1.08
N ARG A 3 -11.08 -5.70 2.35
CA ARG A 3 -10.17 -5.14 3.36
C ARG A 3 -9.09 -6.16 3.69
N ILE A 4 -7.84 -5.72 3.65
CA ILE A 4 -6.66 -6.57 3.92
C ILE A 4 -5.71 -5.93 4.94
N GLY A 5 -6.15 -4.90 5.65
CA GLY A 5 -5.33 -4.28 6.68
C GLY A 5 -5.92 -3.03 7.30
N GLU A 6 -5.29 -2.66 8.41
CA GLU A 6 -5.57 -1.47 9.21
C GLU A 6 -4.25 -0.76 9.49
N PHE A 7 -4.27 0.56 9.34
CA PHE A 7 -3.09 1.40 9.55
C PHE A 7 -3.46 2.63 10.38
N ARG A 8 -2.50 3.16 11.11
CA ARG A 8 -2.57 4.44 11.81
C ARG A 8 -1.43 5.32 11.34
N GLU A 9 -1.61 6.63 11.48
CA GLU A 9 -0.54 7.58 11.25
C GLU A 9 0.60 7.33 12.26
N HIS A 10 1.82 7.39 11.77
CA HIS A 10 3.03 7.16 12.56
C HIS A 10 4.13 8.10 12.08
N GLY A 11 4.27 9.24 12.77
CA GLY A 11 5.10 10.35 12.31
C GLY A 11 4.63 10.84 10.94
N ASP A 12 5.55 10.91 9.98
CA ASP A 12 5.27 11.29 8.60
C ASP A 12 4.76 10.14 7.72
N GLY A 13 4.57 8.96 8.30
CA GLY A 13 4.18 7.73 7.62
C GLY A 13 2.97 7.04 8.23
N TYR A 14 2.88 5.73 8.01
CA TYR A 14 1.81 4.89 8.54
C TYR A 14 2.37 3.59 9.11
N SER A 15 1.80 3.11 10.21
CA SER A 15 2.10 1.79 10.77
C SER A 15 0.83 0.97 10.86
N GLY A 16 0.92 -0.33 10.59
CA GLY A 16 -0.25 -1.17 10.54
C GLY A 16 0.07 -2.63 10.29
N ARG A 17 -0.95 -3.36 9.85
CA ARG A 17 -0.84 -4.80 9.62
C ARG A 17 -1.57 -5.22 8.37
N LEU A 18 -0.92 -6.09 7.59
CA LEU A 18 -1.59 -6.87 6.56
C LEU A 18 -2.30 -8.05 7.21
N GLU A 19 -3.56 -8.25 6.85
CA GLU A 19 -4.41 -9.32 7.36
C GLU A 19 -5.14 -10.02 6.22
N MET A 20 -4.63 -11.20 5.86
CA MET A 20 -5.21 -12.11 4.88
C MET A 20 -5.20 -13.54 5.44
N LEU A 21 -5.92 -14.46 4.78
CA LEU A 21 -6.10 -15.83 5.26
C LEU A 21 -4.78 -16.54 5.63
N GLY A 22 -3.74 -16.36 4.82
CA GLY A 22 -2.42 -17.00 5.01
C GLY A 22 -1.27 -16.04 5.30
N LEU A 23 -1.53 -14.74 5.46
CA LEU A 23 -0.49 -13.75 5.71
C LEU A 23 -0.95 -12.79 6.80
N ARG A 24 -0.12 -12.68 7.85
CA ARG A 24 -0.23 -11.65 8.88
C ARG A 24 1.15 -11.06 9.09
N ALA A 25 1.34 -9.80 8.72
CA ALA A 25 2.63 -9.14 8.81
C ALA A 25 2.44 -7.70 9.26
N ALA A 26 3.22 -7.27 10.26
CA ALA A 26 3.37 -5.86 10.58
C ALA A 26 4.01 -5.14 9.40
N VAL A 27 3.59 -3.91 9.13
CA VAL A 27 4.06 -3.11 8.01
C VAL A 27 4.21 -1.66 8.44
N LEU A 28 5.34 -1.06 8.05
CA LEU A 28 5.55 0.38 8.07
C LEU A 28 5.52 0.94 6.66
N ILE A 29 4.90 2.11 6.49
CA ILE A 29 4.89 2.90 5.26
C ILE A 29 5.59 4.21 5.59
N LEU A 30 6.82 4.37 5.14
CA LEU A 30 7.69 5.50 5.50
C LEU A 30 7.93 6.41 4.30
N PRO A 31 8.08 7.73 4.48
CA PRO A 31 8.39 8.63 3.38
C PRO A 31 9.61 8.15 2.60
N ALA A 32 9.49 8.12 1.27
CA ALA A 32 10.64 7.80 0.43
C ALA A 32 11.59 9.00 0.36
N THR A 33 12.89 8.73 0.25
CA THR A 33 13.87 9.76 -0.08
C THR A 33 13.50 10.40 -1.42
N ARG A 34 13.49 11.75 -1.46
CA ARG A 34 13.17 12.48 -2.67
C ARG A 34 14.13 12.08 -3.80
N SER A 35 13.56 11.88 -4.98
CA SER A 35 14.28 11.49 -6.18
C SER A 35 13.63 12.15 -7.38
N ASP A 36 14.44 12.56 -8.35
CA ASP A 36 13.99 13.17 -9.61
C ASP A 36 13.49 12.13 -10.63
N VAL A 37 13.45 10.85 -10.24
CA VAL A 37 12.93 9.78 -11.10
C VAL A 37 11.44 9.99 -11.34
N ARG A 38 11.04 9.96 -12.62
CA ARG A 38 9.64 10.03 -13.03
C ARG A 38 8.83 8.92 -12.35
N ASN A 39 7.77 9.33 -11.63
CA ASN A 39 6.92 8.43 -10.84
C ASN A 39 7.66 7.70 -9.70
N ALA A 40 8.68 8.36 -9.13
CA ALA A 40 9.24 7.97 -7.84
C ALA A 40 8.13 7.78 -6.80
N PRO A 41 8.26 6.79 -5.90
CA PRO A 41 7.29 6.59 -4.84
C PRO A 41 7.31 7.74 -3.83
N ASP A 42 6.15 8.05 -3.26
CA ASP A 42 6.05 8.97 -2.12
C ASP A 42 6.46 8.28 -0.82
N PHE A 43 6.27 6.96 -0.75
CA PHE A 43 6.58 6.14 0.42
C PHE A 43 7.20 4.80 0.05
N ARG A 44 8.06 4.28 0.93
CA ARG A 44 8.54 2.89 0.94
C ARG A 44 7.75 2.07 1.94
N VAL A 45 7.54 0.79 1.63
CA VAL A 45 6.79 -0.14 2.47
C VAL A 45 7.77 -1.16 3.02
N HIS A 46 7.87 -1.27 4.34
CA HIS A 46 8.79 -2.16 5.05
C HIS A 46 8.01 -3.21 5.85
N ALA A 47 8.50 -4.44 5.87
CA ALA A 47 7.95 -5.49 6.72
C ALA A 47 8.47 -5.34 8.16
N GLY A 48 7.59 -5.43 9.16
CA GLY A 48 7.95 -5.33 10.57
C GLY A 48 7.42 -4.05 11.23
N GLU A 49 7.82 -3.87 12.49
CA GLU A 49 7.43 -2.74 13.33
C GLU A 49 8.52 -1.66 13.40
N THR A 50 9.70 -1.92 12.83
CA THR A 50 10.83 -0.97 12.77
C THR A 50 11.26 -0.74 11.32
N ALA A 51 11.96 0.38 11.09
CA ALA A 51 12.46 0.75 9.77
C ALA A 51 13.60 -0.16 9.26
N ASP A 52 14.15 -1.03 10.13
CA ASP A 52 15.23 -1.96 9.79
C ASP A 52 14.73 -3.18 9.00
N GLY A 53 13.42 -3.33 8.92
CA GLY A 53 12.78 -4.40 8.16
C GLY A 53 13.00 -4.29 6.65
N PRO A 54 12.94 -5.43 5.93
CA PRO A 54 13.13 -5.43 4.48
C PRO A 54 12.07 -4.56 3.79
N GLU A 55 12.49 -3.83 2.76
CA GLU A 55 11.55 -3.14 1.87
C GLU A 55 10.79 -4.18 1.05
N ILE A 56 9.47 -4.20 1.18
CA ILE A 56 8.55 -5.13 0.52
C ILE A 56 7.62 -4.42 -0.47
N GLY A 57 7.87 -3.13 -0.76
CA GLY A 57 7.05 -2.40 -1.70
C GLY A 57 7.14 -0.89 -1.59
N ALA A 58 6.14 -0.22 -2.18
CA ALA A 58 6.08 1.23 -2.26
C ALA A 58 4.64 1.75 -2.31
N ALA A 59 4.46 3.04 -2.02
CA ALA A 59 3.18 3.71 -2.15
C ALA A 59 3.27 5.10 -2.78
N TRP A 60 2.17 5.52 -3.41
CA TRP A 60 2.02 6.79 -4.08
C TRP A 60 0.77 7.50 -3.58
N LYS A 61 0.87 8.81 -3.35
CA LYS A 61 -0.27 9.68 -3.10
C LYS A 61 -1.09 9.80 -4.38
N ARG A 62 -2.39 9.53 -4.28
CA ARG A 62 -3.34 9.65 -5.38
C ARG A 62 -4.59 10.35 -4.91
N THR A 63 -5.28 10.98 -5.85
CA THR A 63 -6.59 11.58 -5.61
C THR A 63 -7.57 10.97 -6.59
N GLY A 64 -8.67 10.44 -6.06
CA GLY A 64 -9.76 9.87 -6.84
C GLY A 64 -10.98 10.79 -6.76
N GLU A 65 -11.70 10.92 -7.87
CA GLU A 65 -12.86 11.82 -7.98
C GLU A 65 -13.92 11.57 -6.90
N ARG A 66 -14.18 10.29 -6.55
CA ARG A 66 -15.15 9.91 -5.51
C ARG A 66 -14.53 9.55 -4.17
N ALA A 67 -13.24 9.24 -4.15
CA ALA A 67 -12.55 8.69 -2.98
C ALA A 67 -11.68 9.72 -2.24
N GLY A 68 -11.51 10.90 -2.80
CA GLY A 68 -10.60 11.91 -2.25
C GLY A 68 -9.14 11.44 -2.29
N ALA A 69 -8.34 11.91 -1.34
CA ALA A 69 -6.94 11.54 -1.21
C ALA A 69 -6.77 10.15 -0.59
N TYR A 70 -5.95 9.30 -1.22
CA TYR A 70 -5.62 7.95 -0.77
C TYR A 70 -4.17 7.61 -1.12
N LEU A 71 -3.64 6.53 -0.52
CA LEU A 71 -2.37 5.95 -0.97
C LEU A 71 -2.64 4.73 -1.84
N ALA A 72 -2.11 4.73 -3.05
CA ALA A 72 -1.99 3.53 -3.86
C ALA A 72 -0.75 2.76 -3.38
N VAL A 73 -0.94 1.58 -2.81
CA VAL A 73 0.10 0.73 -2.20
C VAL A 73 0.34 -0.49 -3.09
N VAL A 74 1.60 -0.81 -3.31
CA VAL A 74 2.05 -2.04 -3.96
C VAL A 74 2.96 -2.78 -2.99
N VAL A 75 2.63 -4.04 -2.69
CA VAL A 75 3.48 -4.96 -1.93
C VAL A 75 3.92 -6.07 -2.89
N ASP A 76 5.22 -6.23 -3.08
CA ASP A 76 5.81 -7.15 -4.06
C ASP A 76 7.04 -7.83 -3.44
N ASP A 77 6.77 -8.80 -2.58
CA ASP A 77 7.78 -9.62 -1.91
C ASP A 77 7.98 -10.94 -2.67
N PRO A 78 9.20 -11.51 -2.74
CA PRO A 78 9.46 -12.79 -3.42
C PRO A 78 8.62 -13.99 -2.95
N GLN A 79 8.07 -13.95 -1.73
CA GLN A 79 7.17 -14.97 -1.21
C GLN A 79 5.75 -14.84 -1.79
N LEU A 80 5.43 -13.72 -2.45
CA LEU A 80 4.15 -13.50 -3.10
C LEU A 80 4.19 -13.99 -4.54
N PRO A 81 3.20 -14.78 -4.99
CA PRO A 81 3.14 -15.22 -6.38
C PRO A 81 2.93 -14.06 -7.36
N ARG A 82 2.38 -12.93 -6.89
CA ARG A 82 2.20 -11.67 -7.61
C ARG A 82 2.12 -10.50 -6.64
N ALA A 83 2.57 -9.33 -7.08
CA ALA A 83 2.36 -8.07 -6.38
C ALA A 83 0.89 -7.84 -5.96
N ILE A 84 0.70 -7.51 -4.68
CA ILE A 84 -0.57 -7.08 -4.10
C ILE A 84 -0.73 -5.59 -4.35
N ARG A 85 -1.82 -5.19 -5.00
CA ARG A 85 -2.20 -3.79 -5.20
C ARG A 85 -3.37 -3.45 -4.31
N ALA A 86 -3.22 -2.40 -3.51
CA ALA A 86 -4.24 -1.99 -2.56
C ALA A 86 -4.29 -0.47 -2.43
N ASN A 87 -5.41 0.04 -1.93
CA ASN A 87 -5.57 1.46 -1.65
C ASN A 87 -5.81 1.66 -0.16
N LEU A 88 -5.00 2.53 0.46
CA LEU A 88 -5.18 2.95 1.84
C LEU A 88 -6.03 4.21 1.86
N PHE A 89 -7.24 4.09 2.40
CA PHE A 89 -8.16 5.21 2.53
C PHE A 89 -8.11 5.79 3.94
N ARG A 90 -8.24 7.12 4.01
CA ARG A 90 -8.40 7.83 5.27
C ARG A 90 -9.72 7.43 5.94
N PRO A 91 -9.76 7.40 7.28
CA PRO A 91 -10.99 7.14 8.00
C PRO A 91 -12.02 8.25 7.73
N THR A 92 -13.31 7.89 7.78
CA THR A 92 -14.40 8.87 7.69
C THR A 92 -14.65 9.58 9.03
N ILE A 93 -14.23 8.94 10.13
CA ILE A 93 -14.37 9.46 11.50
C ILE A 93 -12.97 9.62 12.09
N GLU A 94 -12.68 10.78 12.65
CA GLU A 94 -11.40 11.07 13.30
C GLU A 94 -11.09 10.05 14.42
N GLY A 95 -9.83 9.64 14.51
CA GLY A 95 -9.37 8.61 15.47
C GLY A 95 -9.59 7.15 15.04
N GLN A 96 -10.32 6.89 13.94
CA GLN A 96 -10.40 5.55 13.37
C GLN A 96 -9.16 5.19 12.54
N PRO A 97 -8.83 3.89 12.40
CA PRO A 97 -7.72 3.48 11.55
C PRO A 97 -8.01 3.73 10.06
N HIS A 98 -6.95 4.01 9.31
CA HIS A 98 -6.94 3.96 7.87
C HIS A 98 -7.14 2.52 7.41
N LEU A 99 -7.90 2.34 6.33
CA LEU A 99 -8.31 1.02 5.86
C LEU A 99 -7.64 0.69 4.54
N LEU A 100 -6.93 -0.44 4.51
CA LEU A 100 -6.27 -0.93 3.32
C LEU A 100 -7.19 -1.90 2.58
N PHE A 101 -7.54 -1.55 1.34
CA PHE A 101 -8.42 -2.35 0.51
C PHE A 101 -7.69 -2.90 -0.71
N TRP A 102 -7.67 -4.22 -0.81
CA TRP A 102 -7.15 -4.94 -1.98
C TRP A 102 -7.98 -4.66 -3.23
N GLN A 103 -7.27 -4.38 -4.31
CA GLN A 103 -7.82 -4.29 -5.65
C GLN A 103 -7.37 -5.51 -6.45
N ARG A 104 -8.34 -6.34 -6.84
CA ARG A 104 -8.08 -7.46 -7.73
C ARG A 104 -7.76 -6.89 -9.11
N ASN A 105 -6.54 -7.13 -9.60
CA ASN A 105 -6.20 -6.85 -10.99
C ASN A 105 -7.23 -7.55 -11.88
N ARG A 106 -8.11 -6.78 -12.53
CA ARG A 106 -8.81 -7.29 -13.72
C ARG A 106 -7.69 -7.63 -14.68
N ARG A 107 -7.60 -8.89 -15.12
CA ARG A 107 -6.63 -9.28 -16.14
C ARG A 107 -6.70 -8.22 -17.23
N ARG A 108 -5.58 -7.52 -17.47
CA ARG A 108 -5.38 -6.86 -18.75
C ARG A 108 -5.54 -8.03 -19.73
N ARG A 109 -6.62 -8.07 -20.51
CA ARG A 109 -6.62 -8.96 -21.67
C ARG A 109 -5.37 -8.54 -22.41
N GLU A 110 -4.46 -9.48 -22.62
CA GLU A 110 -3.34 -9.29 -23.52
C GLU A 110 -3.96 -8.74 -24.80
N THR A 111 -3.58 -7.52 -25.16
CA THR A 111 -3.81 -7.05 -26.51
C THR A 111 -2.85 -7.87 -27.36
N GLU A 112 -3.27 -9.08 -27.73
CA GLU A 112 -2.87 -9.71 -28.98
C GLU A 112 -3.35 -8.79 -30.11
N GLN A 113 -2.51 -7.84 -30.50
CA GLN A 113 -2.56 -7.17 -31.80
C GLN A 113 -1.08 -7.01 -32.17
N GLN A 114 -0.55 -8.00 -32.91
CA GLN A 114 -0.40 -7.98 -34.38
C GLN A 114 0.80 -7.13 -34.79
#